data_AF-A0A2N1SFM7-F1
#
_entry.id   AF-A0A2N1SFM7-F1
#
_cell.length_a   1.000
_cell.length_b   1.000
_cell.length_c   1.000
_cell.angle_alpha   90.00
_cell.angle_beta   90.00
_cell.angle_gamma   90.00
#
_symmetry.space_group_name_H-M   'P 1'
#
loop_
_entity.id
_entity.type
_entity.pdbx_description
1 polymer ?
#
loop_
_entity_poly.entity_id
_entity_poly.type
_entity_poly.pdbx_seq_one_letter_code
_entity_poly.pdbx_strand_id
1 'polypeptide(L)'
;MKRFILISMMALVAVGAWGQDLATFQTGFTTFSADMASTLSYNATVGNNWSDAYLGSFPHFGVGLAGGVTAVPSASLEALFTSMGVTMPSSVKDFGLPVPAAALSAKIGGLFLPFDVGVKAMILPEAVASSLSASGITADYQLFGGNVRFGLVKEGLLFPDVSVGAGYNRLSGSISMPLDTATQTYTFNDGSTDQSLTVTDPDLSMEWTTDSFDFTLQVSKKFLFIRPYLGTGLSVGKSTVKGGMAASMVYDPDTATASDEYILTDANLAAIKQSLADAGLDVPDISADGFMFGSENSDPVIRLYGGFSLELLILSLDLQGTYVPSTKSLGASAMVRVEL
;
A
#
# COMPACT_ATOMS: atom_id res chain seq x y z
N MET A 1 -0.91 -19.95 8.75
CA MET A 1 -1.20 -18.77 7.90
C MET A 1 -2.17 -17.79 8.57
N LYS A 2 -3.38 -18.19 9.00
CA LYS A 2 -4.33 -17.29 9.72
C LYS A 2 -3.80 -16.65 11.02
N ARG A 3 -2.84 -17.31 11.68
CA ARG A 3 -2.21 -16.80 12.91
C ARG A 3 -1.07 -15.82 12.64
N PHE A 4 -0.62 -15.65 11.40
CA PHE A 4 0.60 -14.90 11.10
C PHE A 4 0.36 -13.38 11.04
N ILE A 5 -0.72 -12.96 10.36
CA ILE A 5 -1.20 -11.57 10.38
C ILE A 5 -1.67 -11.20 11.79
N LEU A 6 -2.37 -12.11 12.45
CA LEU A 6 -2.78 -11.97 13.85
C LEU A 6 -1.59 -11.81 14.82
N ILE A 7 -0.48 -12.51 14.61
CA ILE A 7 0.73 -12.36 15.47
C ILE A 7 1.45 -11.03 15.17
N SER A 8 1.50 -10.59 13.92
CA SER A 8 2.03 -9.27 13.54
C SER A 8 1.16 -8.12 14.05
N MET A 9 -0.17 -8.31 14.08
CA MET A 9 -1.13 -7.34 14.62
C MET A 9 -1.23 -7.43 16.15
N MET A 10 -1.00 -8.60 16.76
CA MET A 10 -0.87 -8.74 18.22
C MET A 10 0.42 -8.12 18.75
N ALA A 11 1.48 -8.04 17.93
CA ALA A 11 2.65 -7.22 18.24
C ALA A 11 2.26 -5.74 18.34
N LEU A 12 1.32 -5.28 17.50
CA LEU A 12 0.70 -3.95 17.57
C LEU A 12 -0.30 -3.80 18.72
N VAL A 13 -0.71 -4.90 19.39
CA VAL A 13 -1.59 -4.94 20.58
C VAL A 13 -0.78 -5.01 21.90
N ALA A 14 0.55 -5.15 21.86
CA ALA A 14 1.42 -5.05 23.05
C ALA A 14 1.56 -3.61 23.60
N VAL A 15 0.52 -2.80 23.39
CA VAL A 15 0.27 -1.38 23.71
C VAL A 15 0.23 -1.11 25.22
N GLY A 16 0.60 -2.09 26.06
CA GLY A 16 0.76 -1.90 27.51
C GLY A 16 2.09 -1.23 27.91
N ALA A 17 2.96 -0.89 26.96
CA ALA A 17 4.27 -0.30 27.24
C ALA A 17 4.58 0.89 26.31
N TRP A 18 3.83 1.99 26.44
CA TRP A 18 4.19 3.32 25.91
C TRP A 18 5.35 3.94 26.71
N GLY A 19 6.36 3.12 27.02
CA GLY A 19 7.39 3.43 28.01
C GLY A 19 8.77 3.73 27.43
N GLN A 20 8.97 3.68 26.11
CA GLN A 20 10.29 3.94 25.52
C GLN A 20 10.17 4.88 24.31
N ASP A 21 10.07 6.17 24.62
CA ASP A 21 10.26 7.30 23.72
C ASP A 21 9.40 7.33 22.43
N LEU A 22 8.35 8.15 22.51
CA LEU A 22 7.45 8.49 21.42
C LEU A 22 8.17 8.97 20.14
N ALA A 23 9.31 9.67 20.27
CA ALA A 23 10.11 10.10 19.13
C ALA A 23 10.77 8.92 18.40
N THR A 24 11.18 7.90 19.15
CA THR A 24 11.74 6.64 18.61
C THR A 24 10.67 5.84 17.86
N PHE A 25 9.45 5.76 18.39
CA PHE A 25 8.31 5.14 17.70
C PHE A 25 7.95 5.89 16.42
N GLN A 26 7.84 7.22 16.47
CA GLN A 26 7.55 8.05 15.30
C GLN A 26 8.59 7.83 14.20
N THR A 27 9.89 7.82 14.54
CA THR A 27 10.98 7.59 13.58
C THR A 27 10.88 6.19 12.93
N GLY A 28 10.58 5.16 13.73
CA GLY A 28 10.37 3.80 13.23
C GLY A 28 9.15 3.70 12.31
N PHE A 29 8.04 4.33 12.69
CA PHE A 29 6.81 4.35 11.90
C PHE A 29 6.97 5.14 10.59
N THR A 30 7.64 6.29 10.60
CA THR A 30 7.93 7.07 9.39
C THR A 30 8.77 6.26 8.41
N THR A 31 9.80 5.56 8.91
CA THR A 31 10.65 4.69 8.07
C THR A 31 9.84 3.54 7.45
N PHE A 32 9.05 2.83 8.27
CA PHE A 32 8.14 1.79 7.79
C PHE A 32 7.15 2.32 6.74
N SER A 33 6.55 3.48 6.99
CA SER A 33 5.59 4.13 6.11
C SER A 33 6.20 4.48 4.76
N ALA A 34 7.43 5.00 4.74
CA ALA A 34 8.15 5.34 3.51
C ALA A 34 8.47 4.10 2.64
N ASP A 35 8.86 2.99 3.26
CA ASP A 35 9.15 1.74 2.56
C ASP A 35 7.87 0.99 2.13
N MET A 36 6.82 1.06 2.94
CA MET A 36 5.49 0.57 2.57
C MET A 36 4.93 1.38 1.40
N ALA A 37 5.07 2.71 1.41
CA ALA A 37 4.68 3.60 0.31
C ALA A 37 5.37 3.21 -1.00
N SER A 38 6.69 2.96 -0.96
CA SER A 38 7.43 2.48 -2.14
C SER A 38 6.95 1.09 -2.60
N THR A 39 6.64 0.19 -1.67
CA THR A 39 6.14 -1.16 -1.98
C THR A 39 4.75 -1.09 -2.62
N LEU A 40 3.87 -0.23 -2.10
CA LEU A 40 2.51 -0.02 -2.62
C LEU A 40 2.51 0.61 -4.02
N SER A 41 3.42 1.56 -4.28
CA SER A 41 3.60 2.12 -5.62
C SER A 41 3.95 1.05 -6.66
N TYR A 42 4.80 0.09 -6.29
CA TYR A 42 5.07 -1.06 -7.14
C TYR A 42 3.87 -2.02 -7.21
N ASN A 43 3.23 -2.33 -6.09
CA ASN A 43 2.07 -3.21 -6.06
C ASN A 43 0.92 -2.67 -6.93
N ALA A 44 0.81 -1.35 -7.02
CA ALA A 44 -0.10 -0.66 -7.92
C ALA A 44 0.16 -0.95 -9.41
N THR A 45 1.28 -1.59 -9.78
CA THR A 45 1.61 -1.96 -11.17
C THR A 45 1.21 -3.39 -11.53
N VAL A 46 0.85 -4.23 -10.55
CA VAL A 46 0.31 -5.59 -10.81
C VAL A 46 -0.87 -5.47 -11.78
N GLY A 47 -0.88 -6.34 -12.80
CA GLY A 47 -1.87 -6.31 -13.88
C GLY A 47 -1.52 -5.46 -15.09
N ASN A 48 -0.55 -4.53 -15.03
CA ASN A 48 -0.16 -3.71 -16.19
C ASN A 48 0.81 -4.43 -17.13
N ASN A 49 1.71 -5.24 -16.57
CA ASN A 49 2.79 -5.87 -17.32
C ASN A 49 2.29 -7.19 -17.92
N TRP A 50 1.90 -7.14 -19.19
CA TRP A 50 1.59 -8.33 -19.98
C TRP A 50 2.88 -8.83 -20.63
N SER A 51 3.00 -10.11 -20.92
CA SER A 51 4.24 -10.67 -21.50
C SER A 51 4.51 -10.22 -22.94
N ASP A 52 3.47 -9.87 -23.70
CA ASP A 52 3.62 -9.18 -24.99
C ASP A 52 4.11 -7.75 -24.76
N ALA A 53 5.14 -7.34 -25.52
CA ALA A 53 5.65 -5.98 -25.40
C ALA A 53 4.56 -5.00 -25.87
N TYR A 54 3.89 -5.31 -26.98
CA TYR A 54 2.64 -4.64 -27.37
C TYR A 54 1.62 -5.66 -27.93
N LEU A 55 0.32 -5.38 -27.74
CA LEU A 55 -0.75 -6.31 -28.12
C LEU A 55 -0.94 -6.42 -29.64
N GLY A 56 -0.66 -5.36 -30.40
CA GLY A 56 -0.94 -5.29 -31.83
C GLY A 56 -1.84 -4.13 -32.21
N SER A 57 -2.10 -3.97 -33.51
CA SER A 57 -3.14 -3.05 -34.00
C SER A 57 -4.51 -3.74 -34.01
N PHE A 58 -5.62 -3.00 -33.95
CA PHE A 58 -6.99 -3.52 -34.00
C PHE A 58 -7.15 -4.59 -35.10
N PRO A 59 -7.87 -5.72 -34.84
CA PRO A 59 -8.83 -5.97 -33.77
C PRO A 59 -8.30 -6.71 -32.53
N HIS A 60 -7.01 -6.62 -32.20
CA HIS A 60 -6.49 -7.35 -31.04
C HIS A 60 -7.08 -6.85 -29.72
N PHE A 61 -7.61 -7.76 -28.91
CA PHE A 61 -8.21 -7.46 -27.61
C PHE A 61 -7.83 -8.54 -26.60
N GLY A 62 -7.68 -8.16 -25.34
CA GLY A 62 -7.55 -9.14 -24.28
C GLY A 62 -8.11 -8.70 -22.94
N VAL A 63 -8.38 -9.68 -22.10
CA VAL A 63 -8.75 -9.51 -20.69
C VAL A 63 -7.93 -10.47 -19.85
N GLY A 64 -7.38 -9.99 -18.75
CA GLY A 64 -6.54 -10.77 -17.85
C GLY A 64 -6.88 -10.56 -16.39
N LEU A 65 -6.83 -11.65 -15.63
CA LEU A 65 -6.86 -11.66 -14.18
C LEU A 65 -5.44 -11.92 -13.67
N ALA A 66 -4.91 -10.98 -12.91
CA ALA A 66 -3.60 -11.05 -12.29
C ALA A 66 -3.73 -11.23 -10.78
N GLY A 67 -2.92 -12.12 -10.21
CA GLY A 67 -2.64 -12.20 -8.79
C GLY A 67 -1.17 -11.95 -8.54
N GLY A 68 -0.84 -11.11 -7.57
CA GLY A 68 0.52 -10.77 -7.20
C GLY A 68 0.72 -10.70 -5.70
N VAL A 69 1.97 -10.82 -5.28
CA VAL A 69 2.38 -10.52 -3.92
C VAL A 69 3.66 -9.69 -3.98
N THR A 70 3.71 -8.66 -3.14
CA THR A 70 4.87 -7.79 -2.98
C THR A 70 5.27 -7.79 -1.52
N ALA A 71 6.55 -7.92 -1.21
CA ALA A 71 7.00 -7.96 0.18
C ALA A 71 7.50 -6.57 0.62
N VAL A 72 6.98 -6.07 1.75
CA VAL A 72 7.60 -4.95 2.47
C VAL A 72 8.91 -5.48 3.08
N PRO A 73 10.05 -4.79 2.89
CA PRO A 73 11.35 -5.27 3.38
C PRO A 73 11.37 -5.51 4.89
N SER A 74 12.06 -6.57 5.31
CA SER A 74 12.18 -6.91 6.74
C SER A 74 12.96 -5.88 7.54
N ALA A 75 13.89 -5.14 6.90
CA ALA A 75 14.64 -4.06 7.55
C ALA A 75 13.72 -2.92 8.03
N SER A 76 12.71 -2.56 7.23
CA SER A 76 11.71 -1.55 7.56
C SER A 76 10.82 -1.97 8.73
N LEU A 77 10.50 -3.27 8.77
CA LEU A 77 9.73 -3.89 9.85
C LEU A 77 10.59 -4.00 11.12
N GLU A 78 11.88 -4.29 11.01
CA GLU A 78 12.78 -4.38 12.16
C GLU A 78 12.86 -3.06 12.93
N ALA A 79 12.88 -1.91 12.25
CA ALA A 79 12.82 -0.60 12.90
C ALA A 79 11.51 -0.41 13.69
N LEU A 80 10.37 -0.76 13.09
CA LEU A 80 9.06 -0.69 13.75
C LEU A 80 8.98 -1.64 14.95
N PHE A 81 9.32 -2.92 14.78
CA PHE A 81 9.29 -3.92 15.85
C PHE A 81 10.24 -3.59 17.00
N THR A 82 11.43 -3.07 16.70
CA THR A 82 12.39 -2.59 17.71
C THR A 82 11.83 -1.41 18.49
N SER A 83 11.22 -0.43 17.81
CA SER A 83 10.59 0.73 18.46
C SER A 83 9.42 0.34 19.38
N MET A 84 8.77 -0.78 19.09
CA MET A 84 7.68 -1.33 19.90
C MET A 84 8.16 -2.25 21.02
N GLY A 85 9.46 -2.54 21.10
CA GLY A 85 10.01 -3.50 22.07
C GLY A 85 9.55 -4.94 21.85
N VAL A 86 9.07 -5.28 20.64
CA VAL A 86 8.56 -6.63 20.31
C VAL A 86 9.52 -7.32 19.35
N THR A 87 9.77 -8.61 19.57
CA THR A 87 10.59 -9.41 18.65
C THR A 87 9.83 -9.72 17.36
N MET A 88 10.41 -9.34 16.22
CA MET A 88 9.87 -9.66 14.90
C MET A 88 9.79 -11.19 14.68
N PRO A 89 8.64 -11.73 14.23
CA PRO A 89 8.51 -13.14 13.91
C PRO A 89 9.49 -13.56 12.81
N SER A 90 10.07 -14.77 12.92
CA SER A 90 11.10 -15.26 12.00
C SER A 90 10.67 -15.27 10.53
N SER A 91 9.41 -15.57 10.22
CA SER A 91 8.94 -15.57 8.82
C SER A 91 8.76 -14.17 8.23
N VAL A 92 8.54 -13.14 9.06
CA VAL A 92 8.56 -11.74 8.61
C VAL A 92 10.01 -11.29 8.41
N LYS A 93 10.92 -11.75 9.28
CA LYS A 93 12.36 -11.48 9.17
C LYS A 93 12.96 -12.01 7.87
N ASP A 94 12.57 -13.22 7.49
CA ASP A 94 13.14 -13.92 6.33
C ASP A 94 12.51 -13.49 4.99
N PHE A 95 11.22 -13.18 4.97
CA PHE A 95 10.46 -12.96 3.72
C PHE A 95 9.81 -11.58 3.59
N GLY A 96 9.90 -10.73 4.62
CA GLY A 96 9.16 -9.47 4.68
C GLY A 96 7.66 -9.66 4.95
N LEU A 97 6.90 -8.56 4.96
CA LEU A 97 5.44 -8.60 5.07
C LEU A 97 4.81 -8.71 3.68
N PRO A 98 4.16 -9.82 3.31
CA PRO A 98 3.53 -9.96 2.02
C PRO A 98 2.26 -9.11 1.92
N VAL A 99 2.20 -8.24 0.91
CA VAL A 99 1.04 -7.46 0.51
C VAL A 99 0.46 -8.09 -0.75
N PRO A 100 -0.68 -8.80 -0.65
CA PRO A 100 -1.33 -9.40 -1.81
C PRO A 100 -1.94 -8.32 -2.71
N ALA A 101 -2.06 -8.63 -4.00
CA ALA A 101 -2.81 -7.83 -4.96
C ALA A 101 -3.51 -8.75 -5.96
N ALA A 102 -4.72 -8.34 -6.37
CA ALA A 102 -5.46 -9.02 -7.41
C ALA A 102 -6.07 -7.96 -8.35
N ALA A 103 -5.77 -8.07 -9.64
CA ALA A 103 -6.18 -7.09 -10.64
C ALA A 103 -6.92 -7.73 -11.80
N LEU A 104 -7.99 -7.08 -12.22
CA LEU A 104 -8.61 -7.29 -13.53
C LEU A 104 -8.04 -6.24 -14.48
N SER A 105 -7.57 -6.67 -15.65
CA SER A 105 -7.03 -5.81 -16.69
C SER A 105 -7.68 -6.13 -18.03
N ALA A 106 -7.88 -5.11 -18.86
CA ALA A 106 -8.35 -5.26 -20.23
C ALA A 106 -7.50 -4.37 -21.14
N LYS A 107 -7.17 -4.85 -22.34
CA LYS A 107 -6.38 -4.12 -23.33
C LYS A 107 -6.97 -4.23 -24.72
N ILE A 108 -6.80 -3.17 -25.50
CA ILE A 108 -7.23 -3.10 -26.90
C ILE A 108 -6.12 -2.52 -27.77
N GLY A 109 -5.90 -3.14 -28.92
CA GLY A 109 -4.98 -2.68 -29.95
C GLY A 109 -5.49 -1.44 -30.67
N GLY A 110 -4.59 -0.52 -30.97
CA GLY A 110 -4.85 0.74 -31.65
C GLY A 110 -5.17 0.55 -33.14
N LEU A 111 -5.95 1.47 -33.71
CA LEU A 111 -6.52 1.28 -35.06
C LEU A 111 -5.48 1.33 -36.19
N PHE A 112 -4.55 2.31 -36.17
CA PHE A 112 -3.61 2.56 -37.28
C PHE A 112 -2.13 2.57 -36.86
N LEU A 113 -1.86 2.99 -35.63
CA LEU A 113 -0.51 3.06 -35.09
C LEU A 113 -0.25 1.79 -34.24
N PRO A 114 1.02 1.36 -34.08
CA PRO A 114 1.37 0.18 -33.29
C PRO A 114 1.32 0.51 -31.80
N PHE A 115 0.14 0.86 -31.29
CA PHE A 115 -0.08 1.10 -29.87
C PHE A 115 -1.19 0.22 -29.33
N ASP A 116 -1.21 0.02 -28.02
CA ASP A 116 -2.34 -0.53 -27.29
C ASP A 116 -2.72 0.37 -26.13
N VAL A 117 -3.98 0.30 -25.73
CA VAL A 117 -4.53 0.98 -24.56
C VAL A 117 -5.05 -0.06 -23.60
N GLY A 118 -4.69 0.07 -22.34
CA GLY A 118 -5.11 -0.79 -21.26
C GLY A 118 -5.78 -0.02 -20.14
N VAL A 119 -6.72 -0.70 -19.48
CA VAL A 119 -7.33 -0.29 -18.22
C VAL A 119 -7.21 -1.43 -17.23
N LYS A 120 -7.14 -1.08 -15.95
CA LYS A 120 -7.19 -2.06 -14.87
C LYS A 120 -7.92 -1.54 -13.65
N ALA A 121 -8.45 -2.48 -12.90
CA ALA A 121 -9.04 -2.24 -11.60
C ALA A 121 -8.63 -3.35 -10.62
N MET A 122 -8.43 -2.97 -9.36
CA MET A 122 -8.37 -3.89 -8.23
C MET A 122 -9.44 -3.47 -7.23
N ILE A 123 -10.17 -4.44 -6.72
CA ILE A 123 -11.01 -4.26 -5.54
C ILE A 123 -10.77 -5.46 -4.63
N LEU A 124 -10.79 -5.24 -3.32
CA LEU A 124 -10.82 -6.36 -2.39
C LEU A 124 -12.14 -7.14 -2.59
N PRO A 125 -12.10 -8.44 -2.95
CA PRO A 125 -13.33 -9.20 -3.10
C PRO A 125 -14.08 -9.29 -1.77
N GLU A 126 -15.41 -9.17 -1.80
CA GLU A 126 -16.26 -9.21 -0.60
C GLU A 126 -16.04 -10.49 0.23
N ALA A 127 -15.76 -11.63 -0.42
CA ALA A 127 -15.44 -12.88 0.27
C ALA A 127 -14.14 -12.79 1.11
N VAL A 128 -13.16 -12.01 0.67
CA VAL A 128 -11.92 -11.77 1.41
C VAL A 128 -12.15 -10.74 2.51
N ALA A 129 -12.84 -9.65 2.19
CA ALA A 129 -13.23 -8.62 3.15
C ALA A 129 -14.01 -9.22 4.32
N SER A 130 -15.07 -9.99 4.03
CA SER A 130 -15.89 -10.67 5.06
C SER A 130 -15.10 -11.68 5.89
N SER A 131 -14.14 -12.40 5.30
CA SER A 131 -13.25 -13.29 6.06
C SER A 131 -12.30 -12.52 6.99
N LEU A 132 -11.85 -11.34 6.58
CA LEU A 132 -11.03 -10.45 7.42
C LEU A 132 -11.89 -9.84 8.53
N SER A 133 -13.09 -9.37 8.22
CA SER A 133 -14.04 -8.80 9.19
C SER A 133 -14.46 -9.84 10.24
N ALA A 134 -14.66 -11.10 9.84
CA ALA A 134 -14.91 -12.21 10.78
C ALA A 134 -13.71 -12.48 11.73
N SER A 135 -12.53 -11.97 11.40
CA SER A 135 -11.32 -12.03 12.23
C SER A 135 -11.05 -10.72 12.97
N GLY A 136 -11.99 -9.77 12.96
CA GLY A 136 -11.85 -8.44 13.57
C GLY A 136 -11.04 -7.45 12.74
N ILE A 137 -10.78 -7.72 11.45
CA ILE A 137 -9.97 -6.84 10.61
C ILE A 137 -10.86 -6.24 9.52
N THR A 138 -11.04 -4.94 9.51
CA THR A 138 -11.64 -4.20 8.41
C THR A 138 -10.54 -3.85 7.41
N ALA A 139 -10.73 -4.17 6.14
CA ALA A 139 -9.75 -3.84 5.10
C ALA A 139 -10.46 -3.38 3.83
N ASP A 140 -10.03 -2.26 3.30
CA ASP A 140 -10.46 -1.75 2.01
C ASP A 140 -9.26 -1.61 1.08
N TYR A 141 -9.47 -1.97 -0.19
CA TYR A 141 -8.43 -1.87 -1.20
C TYR A 141 -9.05 -1.59 -2.56
N GLN A 142 -8.62 -0.50 -3.17
CA GLN A 142 -9.08 -0.07 -4.48
C GLN A 142 -7.92 0.42 -5.32
N LEU A 143 -7.83 -0.07 -6.54
CA LEU A 143 -6.95 0.48 -7.55
C LEU A 143 -7.75 0.76 -8.81
N PHE A 144 -7.46 1.88 -9.46
CA PHE A 144 -7.75 2.06 -10.88
C PHE A 144 -6.50 2.55 -11.60
N GLY A 145 -6.33 2.11 -12.84
CA GLY A 145 -5.22 2.55 -13.66
C GLY A 145 -5.49 2.39 -15.14
N GLY A 146 -4.77 3.16 -15.92
CA GLY A 146 -4.78 3.09 -17.38
C GLY A 146 -3.36 3.20 -17.91
N ASN A 147 -3.09 2.53 -19.03
CA ASN A 147 -1.78 2.55 -19.66
C ASN A 147 -1.92 2.62 -21.18
N VAL A 148 -0.95 3.23 -21.84
CA VAL A 148 -0.78 3.22 -23.29
C VAL A 148 0.61 2.66 -23.56
N ARG A 149 0.73 1.72 -24.51
CA ARG A 149 2.02 1.18 -24.94
C ARG A 149 2.18 1.37 -26.43
N PHE A 150 3.39 1.65 -26.87
CA PHE A 150 3.76 1.83 -28.26
C PHE A 150 4.87 0.84 -28.63
N GLY A 151 4.63 0.02 -29.65
CA GLY A 151 5.61 -0.90 -30.23
C GLY A 151 6.65 -0.12 -31.04
N LEU A 152 7.91 -0.23 -30.64
CA LEU A 152 9.07 0.34 -31.33
C LEU A 152 9.61 -0.60 -32.39
N VAL A 153 9.66 -1.90 -32.08
CA VAL A 153 10.16 -2.94 -32.98
C VAL A 153 9.16 -4.06 -32.99
N LYS A 154 8.59 -4.35 -34.16
CA LYS A 154 7.71 -5.50 -34.34
C LYS A 154 8.52 -6.79 -34.39
N GLU A 155 8.02 -7.82 -33.71
CA GLU A 155 8.60 -9.15 -33.75
C GLU A 155 8.73 -9.69 -35.19
N GLY A 156 9.90 -10.24 -35.50
CA GLY A 156 10.18 -10.95 -36.76
C GLY A 156 10.92 -12.27 -36.51
N LEU A 157 11.54 -12.88 -37.52
CA LEU A 157 12.34 -14.09 -37.31
C LEU A 157 13.55 -13.80 -36.41
N LEU A 158 14.30 -12.74 -36.72
CA LEU A 158 15.53 -12.35 -36.01
C LEU A 158 15.30 -11.31 -34.90
N PHE A 159 14.27 -10.48 -35.03
CA PHE A 159 14.06 -9.35 -34.13
C PHE A 159 13.08 -9.71 -33.00
N PRO A 160 13.38 -9.31 -31.75
CA PRO A 160 12.40 -9.37 -30.67
C PRO A 160 11.37 -8.24 -30.82
N ASP A 161 10.29 -8.38 -30.08
CA ASP A 161 9.35 -7.31 -29.86
C ASP A 161 9.93 -6.31 -28.84
N VAL A 162 9.81 -5.01 -29.10
CA VAL A 162 10.24 -3.95 -28.18
C VAL A 162 9.15 -2.88 -28.09
N SER A 163 8.78 -2.48 -26.87
CA SER A 163 7.79 -1.44 -26.64
C SER A 163 8.18 -0.48 -25.53
N VAL A 164 7.57 0.71 -25.58
CA VAL A 164 7.58 1.68 -24.49
C VAL A 164 6.16 1.96 -24.03
N GLY A 165 5.96 2.15 -22.74
CA GLY A 165 4.65 2.41 -22.14
C GLY A 165 4.66 3.63 -21.26
N ALA A 166 3.50 4.26 -21.14
CA ALA A 166 3.19 5.27 -20.15
C ALA A 166 1.81 4.97 -19.55
N GLY A 167 1.66 5.13 -18.25
CA GLY A 167 0.39 4.88 -17.57
C GLY A 167 0.23 5.70 -16.30
N TYR A 168 -0.98 5.68 -15.76
CA TYR A 168 -1.31 6.28 -14.49
C TYR A 168 -2.05 5.25 -13.63
N ASN A 169 -1.71 5.18 -12.35
CA ASN A 169 -2.37 4.32 -11.39
C ASN A 169 -2.67 5.13 -10.12
N ARG A 170 -3.89 5.00 -9.63
CA ARG A 170 -4.29 5.45 -8.30
C ARG A 170 -4.67 4.23 -7.47
N LEU A 171 -3.95 4.06 -6.36
CA LEU A 171 -4.17 3.00 -5.38
C LEU A 171 -4.57 3.64 -4.06
N SER A 172 -5.65 3.19 -3.45
CA SER A 172 -6.04 3.56 -2.09
C SER A 172 -6.41 2.31 -1.31
N GLY A 173 -6.13 2.32 -0.02
CA GLY A 173 -6.57 1.26 0.86
C GLY A 173 -6.47 1.64 2.32
N SER A 174 -7.14 0.87 3.15
CA SER A 174 -7.10 0.98 4.59
C SER A 174 -7.16 -0.40 5.23
N ILE A 175 -6.57 -0.54 6.40
CA ILE A 175 -6.74 -1.67 7.31
C ILE A 175 -7.01 -1.08 8.69
N SER A 176 -8.09 -1.51 9.33
CA SER A 176 -8.42 -1.17 10.72
C SER A 176 -8.67 -2.44 11.53
N MET A 177 -8.26 -2.43 12.80
CA MET A 177 -8.53 -3.49 13.76
C MET A 177 -8.88 -2.87 15.13
N PRO A 178 -10.05 -3.18 15.71
CA PRO A 178 -10.41 -2.71 17.02
C PRO A 178 -9.50 -3.32 18.08
N LEU A 179 -9.09 -2.50 19.04
CA LEU A 179 -8.23 -2.94 20.15
C LEU A 179 -9.04 -3.48 21.34
N ASP A 180 -10.37 -3.44 21.28
CA ASP A 180 -11.30 -3.89 22.32
C ASP A 180 -10.94 -3.38 23.74
N THR A 181 -10.44 -2.15 23.83
CA THR A 181 -10.13 -1.52 25.12
C THR A 181 -11.29 -0.68 25.60
N ALA A 182 -11.55 -0.71 26.91
CA ALA A 182 -12.55 0.16 27.52
C ALA A 182 -12.19 1.64 27.33
N THR A 183 -13.22 2.49 27.28
CA THR A 183 -13.10 3.95 27.30
C THR A 183 -12.15 4.41 28.39
N GLN A 184 -11.20 5.27 28.02
CA GLN A 184 -10.26 5.87 28.96
C GLN A 184 -10.47 7.37 29.01
N THR A 185 -10.62 7.91 30.22
CA THR A 185 -10.71 9.35 30.46
C THR A 185 -9.46 9.81 31.18
N TYR A 186 -8.74 10.74 30.57
CA TYR A 186 -7.56 11.38 31.15
C TYR A 186 -7.97 12.75 31.68
N THR A 187 -7.79 12.98 32.98
CA THR A 187 -8.01 14.30 33.59
C THR A 187 -6.68 14.99 33.84
N PHE A 188 -6.61 16.28 33.54
CA PHE A 188 -5.42 17.09 33.75
C PHE A 188 -5.79 18.54 34.08
N ASN A 189 -4.88 19.25 34.76
CA ASN A 189 -5.07 20.64 35.15
C ASN A 189 -4.07 21.50 34.39
N ASP A 190 -4.55 22.54 33.70
CA ASP A 190 -3.71 23.46 32.89
C ASP A 190 -3.11 24.62 33.70
N GLY A 191 -3.25 24.58 35.02
CA GLY A 191 -2.88 25.64 35.95
C GLY A 191 -4.02 26.60 36.29
N SER A 192 -5.17 26.51 35.63
CA SER A 192 -6.37 27.34 35.89
C SER A 192 -7.67 26.53 36.01
N THR A 193 -7.90 25.52 35.17
CA THR A 193 -9.10 24.66 35.22
C THR A 193 -8.77 23.17 35.08
N ASP A 194 -9.65 22.32 35.63
CA ASP A 194 -9.58 20.86 35.46
C ASP A 194 -10.23 20.47 34.13
N GLN A 195 -9.48 19.83 33.25
CA GLN A 195 -9.86 19.43 31.89
C GLN A 195 -9.91 17.90 31.78
N SER A 196 -10.70 17.39 30.83
CA SER A 196 -10.69 15.96 30.52
C SER A 196 -10.63 15.65 29.03
N LEU A 197 -9.93 14.56 28.71
CA LEU A 197 -9.85 13.97 27.39
C LEU A 197 -10.37 12.54 27.48
N THR A 198 -11.54 12.28 26.91
CA THR A 198 -12.12 10.94 26.83
C THR A 198 -11.82 10.32 25.48
N VAL A 199 -11.17 9.15 25.49
CA VAL A 199 -10.80 8.36 24.33
C VAL A 199 -11.68 7.11 24.31
N THR A 200 -12.52 6.96 23.29
CA THR A 200 -13.41 5.80 23.11
C THR A 200 -13.02 4.99 21.88
N ASP A 201 -13.21 3.67 21.98
CA ASP A 201 -13.09 2.69 20.90
C ASP A 201 -11.83 2.87 20.03
N PRO A 202 -10.62 2.69 20.61
CA PRO A 202 -9.42 2.84 19.83
C PRO A 202 -9.25 1.65 18.88
N ASP A 203 -9.09 1.99 17.61
CA ASP A 203 -8.77 1.12 16.52
C ASP A 203 -7.31 1.31 16.11
N LEU A 204 -6.62 0.22 15.84
CA LEU A 204 -5.37 0.28 15.11
C LEU A 204 -5.70 0.46 13.63
N SER A 205 -5.43 1.65 13.08
CA SER A 205 -5.72 1.99 11.69
C SER A 205 -4.45 2.24 10.90
N MET A 206 -4.46 1.85 9.63
CA MET A 206 -3.44 2.16 8.64
C MET A 206 -4.12 2.43 7.31
N GLU A 207 -3.82 3.58 6.72
CA GLU A 207 -4.39 4.06 5.47
C GLU A 207 -3.27 4.41 4.50
N TRP A 208 -3.52 4.19 3.22
CA TRP A 208 -2.58 4.58 2.19
C TRP A 208 -3.27 5.07 0.94
N THR A 209 -2.63 6.02 0.27
CA THR A 209 -3.02 6.51 -1.06
C THR A 209 -1.76 6.69 -1.89
N THR A 210 -1.79 6.21 -3.12
CA THR A 210 -0.68 6.33 -4.07
C THR A 210 -1.21 6.77 -5.42
N ASP A 211 -0.74 7.92 -5.88
CA ASP A 211 -0.91 8.41 -7.23
C ASP A 211 0.42 8.27 -7.97
N SER A 212 0.47 7.50 -9.05
CA SER A 212 1.73 7.21 -9.75
C SER A 212 1.58 7.26 -11.27
N PHE A 213 2.55 7.90 -11.92
CA PHE A 213 2.81 7.78 -13.33
C PHE A 213 3.87 6.71 -13.56
N ASP A 214 3.63 5.85 -14.55
CA ASP A 214 4.40 4.67 -14.79
C ASP A 214 4.93 4.65 -16.22
N PHE A 215 6.25 4.58 -16.38
CA PHE A 215 6.91 4.49 -17.67
C PHE A 215 7.60 3.14 -17.80
N THR A 216 7.38 2.43 -18.90
CA THR A 216 7.94 1.09 -19.10
C THR A 216 8.71 0.99 -20.41
N LEU A 217 9.73 0.14 -20.41
CA LEU A 217 10.43 -0.34 -21.60
C LEU A 217 10.47 -1.86 -21.49
N GLN A 218 9.98 -2.55 -22.50
CA GLN A 218 9.87 -4.00 -22.49
C GLN A 218 10.38 -4.60 -23.80
N VAL A 219 11.02 -5.77 -23.67
CA VAL A 219 11.41 -6.64 -24.77
C VAL A 219 10.81 -8.03 -24.56
N SER A 220 10.26 -8.63 -25.61
CA SER A 220 9.77 -10.02 -25.56
C SER A 220 9.99 -10.75 -26.88
N LYS A 221 9.95 -12.08 -26.84
CA LYS A 221 10.15 -12.92 -28.05
C LYS A 221 9.36 -14.21 -27.93
N LYS A 222 8.62 -14.57 -28.97
CA LYS A 222 7.86 -15.81 -29.03
C LYS A 222 8.72 -16.97 -29.56
N PHE A 223 8.76 -18.05 -28.79
CA PHE A 223 9.33 -19.33 -29.15
C PHE A 223 8.26 -20.42 -29.03
N LEU A 224 7.61 -20.74 -30.15
CA LEU A 224 6.43 -21.63 -30.19
C LEU A 224 5.32 -21.17 -29.23
N PHE A 225 5.18 -21.83 -28.09
CA PHE A 225 4.18 -21.61 -27.05
C PHE A 225 4.76 -20.91 -25.81
N ILE A 226 6.03 -20.50 -25.83
CA ILE A 226 6.68 -19.80 -24.72
C ILE A 226 7.11 -18.40 -25.17
N ARG A 227 6.76 -17.38 -24.39
CA ARG A 227 7.25 -16.01 -24.58
C ARG A 227 8.04 -15.54 -23.37
N PRO A 228 9.38 -15.68 -23.35
CA PRO A 228 10.20 -14.92 -22.42
C PRO A 228 10.07 -13.42 -22.67
N TYR A 229 10.10 -12.65 -21.59
CA TYR A 229 10.09 -11.20 -21.64
C TYR A 229 10.91 -10.61 -20.49
N LEU A 230 11.42 -9.41 -20.72
CA LEU A 230 12.19 -8.62 -19.77
C LEU A 230 11.80 -7.15 -19.97
N GLY A 231 11.72 -6.41 -18.87
CA GLY A 231 11.45 -4.98 -18.93
C GLY A 231 11.97 -4.23 -17.72
N THR A 232 11.99 -2.92 -17.88
CA THR A 232 12.27 -1.96 -16.82
C THR A 232 11.10 -1.00 -16.71
N GLY A 233 10.78 -0.61 -15.48
CA GLY A 233 9.76 0.38 -15.18
C GLY A 233 10.32 1.51 -14.35
N LEU A 234 9.85 2.73 -14.58
CA LEU A 234 10.09 3.90 -13.76
C LEU A 234 8.72 4.41 -13.30
N SER A 235 8.47 4.37 -11.99
CA SER A 235 7.29 4.96 -11.39
C SER A 235 7.67 6.27 -10.71
N VAL A 236 6.95 7.34 -11.03
CA VAL A 236 7.10 8.65 -10.41
C VAL A 236 5.72 9.05 -9.90
N GLY A 237 5.62 9.37 -8.62
CA GLY A 237 4.33 9.58 -8.00
C GLY A 237 4.45 10.06 -6.57
N LYS A 238 3.31 10.23 -5.93
CA LYS A 238 3.20 10.53 -4.52
C LYS A 238 2.48 9.37 -3.85
N SER A 239 3.08 8.83 -2.81
CA SER A 239 2.48 7.83 -1.96
C SER A 239 2.47 8.33 -0.52
N THR A 240 1.30 8.36 0.08
CA THR A 240 1.06 8.76 1.47
C THR A 240 0.62 7.53 2.22
N VAL A 241 1.30 7.22 3.32
CA VAL A 241 0.90 6.18 4.27
C VAL A 241 0.68 6.87 5.61
N LYS A 242 -0.48 6.65 6.19
CA LYS A 242 -0.84 7.07 7.54
C LYS A 242 -1.15 5.84 8.37
N GLY A 243 -0.85 5.86 9.65
CA GLY A 243 -1.28 4.80 10.54
C GLY A 243 -0.94 5.09 11.98
N GLY A 244 -1.54 4.32 12.87
CA GLY A 244 -1.46 4.54 14.29
C GLY A 244 -2.76 4.10 14.96
N MET A 245 -3.12 4.79 16.03
CA MET A 245 -4.34 4.52 16.78
C MET A 245 -5.40 5.54 16.37
N ALA A 246 -6.37 5.10 15.57
CA ALA A 246 -7.58 5.87 15.34
C ALA A 246 -8.47 5.76 16.58
N ALA A 247 -8.95 6.86 17.12
CA ALA A 247 -9.84 6.85 18.27
C ALA A 247 -10.74 8.08 18.25
N SER A 248 -11.97 7.92 18.75
CA SER A 248 -12.85 9.06 18.97
C SER A 248 -12.43 9.77 20.25
N MET A 249 -12.07 11.04 20.13
CA MET A 249 -11.63 11.86 21.25
C MET A 249 -12.62 13.00 21.52
N VAL A 250 -13.16 13.02 22.74
CA VAL A 250 -14.02 14.08 23.25
C VAL A 250 -13.26 14.87 24.30
N TYR A 251 -13.24 16.19 24.14
CA TYR A 251 -12.55 17.09 25.05
C TYR A 251 -13.55 17.91 25.85
N ASP A 252 -13.35 17.94 27.16
CA ASP A 252 -14.07 18.80 28.11
C ASP A 252 -13.12 19.89 28.64
N PRO A 253 -13.33 21.16 28.28
CA PRO A 253 -12.47 22.27 28.68
C PRO A 253 -12.61 22.69 30.16
N ASP A 254 -13.67 22.26 30.85
CA ASP A 254 -13.89 22.59 32.26
C ASP A 254 -14.80 21.58 32.95
N THR A 255 -14.21 20.56 33.54
CA THR A 255 -14.93 19.50 34.26
C THR A 255 -15.68 19.98 35.51
N ALA A 256 -15.44 21.21 35.99
CA ALA A 256 -16.09 21.77 37.16
C ALA A 256 -17.40 22.52 36.82
N THR A 257 -17.57 22.91 35.55
CA THR A 257 -18.79 23.56 35.05
C THR A 257 -19.42 22.62 34.01
N ALA A 258 -20.74 22.65 33.81
CA ALA A 258 -21.33 21.87 32.71
C ALA A 258 -21.00 22.56 31.36
N SER A 259 -19.73 22.57 30.96
CA SER A 259 -19.29 23.04 29.65
C SER A 259 -19.78 22.11 28.55
N ASP A 260 -19.98 22.67 27.36
CA ASP A 260 -20.29 21.87 26.17
C ASP A 260 -19.03 21.08 25.78
N GLU A 261 -19.04 19.78 26.07
CA GLU A 261 -18.10 18.81 25.52
C GLU A 261 -18.08 18.93 23.98
N TYR A 262 -16.90 18.90 23.39
CA TYR A 262 -16.78 18.89 21.93
C TYR A 262 -15.88 17.78 21.43
N ILE A 263 -16.28 17.22 20.27
CA ILE A 263 -15.45 16.30 19.51
C ILE A 263 -14.22 17.07 19.03
N LEU A 264 -13.04 16.51 19.27
CA LEU A 264 -11.80 17.06 18.74
C LEU A 264 -11.88 17.15 17.21
N THR A 265 -11.61 18.34 16.68
CA THR A 265 -11.47 18.60 15.25
C THR A 265 -10.08 19.17 14.99
N ASP A 266 -9.59 19.08 13.75
CA ASP A 266 -8.24 19.53 13.39
C ASP A 266 -7.97 21.01 13.76
N ALA A 267 -9.02 21.85 13.78
CA ALA A 267 -8.94 23.25 14.18
C ALA A 267 -8.70 23.46 15.69
N ASN A 268 -9.30 22.62 16.54
CA ASN A 268 -9.19 22.71 18.01
C ASN A 268 -7.92 22.01 18.51
N LEU A 269 -7.41 21.05 17.74
CA LEU A 269 -6.22 20.30 18.05
C LEU A 269 -4.94 21.16 18.02
N ALA A 270 -4.87 22.17 17.16
CA ALA A 270 -3.75 23.11 17.12
C ALA A 270 -3.61 23.91 18.43
N ALA A 271 -4.72 24.30 19.05
CA ALA A 271 -4.73 24.99 20.34
C ALA A 271 -4.30 24.07 21.49
N ILE A 272 -4.73 22.81 21.46
CA ILE A 272 -4.36 21.80 22.47
C ILE A 272 -2.88 21.42 22.34
N LYS A 273 -2.35 21.27 21.12
CA LYS A 273 -0.92 21.09 20.85
C LYS A 273 -0.10 22.25 21.43
N GLN A 274 -0.58 23.48 21.31
CA GLN A 274 0.07 24.65 21.89
C GLN A 274 0.05 24.61 23.42
N SER A 275 -1.09 24.31 24.05
CA SER A 275 -1.19 24.22 25.52
C SER A 275 -0.33 23.10 26.11
N LEU A 276 -0.23 21.96 25.44
CA LEU A 276 0.62 20.85 25.85
C LEU A 276 2.13 21.16 25.66
N ALA A 277 2.48 21.86 24.58
CA ALA A 277 3.84 22.36 24.37
C ALA A 277 4.24 23.42 25.43
N ASP A 278 3.31 24.30 25.81
CA ASP A 278 3.51 25.30 26.87
C ASP A 278 3.65 24.65 28.26
N ALA A 279 3.07 23.46 28.46
CA ALA A 279 3.26 22.62 29.65
C ALA A 279 4.57 21.80 29.64
N GLY A 280 5.41 21.95 28.61
CA GLY A 280 6.70 21.26 28.50
C GLY A 280 6.60 19.79 28.13
N LEU A 281 5.46 19.36 27.57
CA LEU A 281 5.24 18.01 27.07
C LEU A 281 5.49 17.99 25.55
N ASP A 282 6.34 17.09 25.08
CA ASP A 282 6.62 16.90 23.65
C ASP A 282 5.39 16.27 23.00
N VAL A 283 4.65 17.06 22.23
CA VAL A 283 3.38 16.63 21.64
C VAL A 283 3.68 15.98 20.30
N PRO A 284 3.40 14.66 20.12
CA PRO A 284 3.48 14.06 18.79
C PRO A 284 2.45 14.74 17.88
N ASP A 285 2.53 14.51 16.58
CA ASP A 285 1.55 15.02 15.62
C ASP A 285 0.21 14.27 15.80
N ILE A 286 -0.52 14.59 16.87
CA ILE A 286 -1.87 14.08 17.15
C ILE A 286 -2.77 14.57 16.00
N SER A 287 -3.71 13.75 15.53
CA SER A 287 -4.79 14.13 14.61
C SER A 287 -6.13 14.16 15.34
N ALA A 288 -7.14 14.83 14.79
CA ALA A 288 -8.49 14.79 15.37
C ALA A 288 -9.04 13.35 15.48
N ASP A 289 -8.59 12.49 14.58
CA ASP A 289 -8.98 11.08 14.50
C ASP A 289 -8.14 10.14 15.39
N GLY A 290 -7.24 10.66 16.25
CA GLY A 290 -6.43 9.86 17.18
C GLY A 290 -4.91 10.10 17.09
N PHE A 291 -4.10 9.10 17.45
CA PHE A 291 -2.64 9.13 17.35
C PHE A 291 -2.21 8.55 16.00
N MET A 292 -2.40 9.33 14.93
CA MET A 292 -2.05 8.93 13.57
C MET A 292 -0.75 9.58 13.13
N PHE A 293 0.22 8.76 12.78
CA PHE A 293 1.49 9.19 12.18
C PHE A 293 1.41 8.99 10.67
N GLY A 294 2.16 9.76 9.91
CA GLY A 294 2.19 9.61 8.46
C GLY A 294 3.53 9.93 7.86
N SER A 295 3.78 9.34 6.69
CA SER A 295 4.88 9.72 5.82
C SER A 295 4.37 9.86 4.40
N GLU A 296 4.98 10.79 3.68
CA GLU A 296 4.83 10.91 2.24
C GLU A 296 6.14 10.51 1.59
N ASN A 297 6.05 9.77 0.50
CA ASN A 297 7.18 9.41 -0.34
C ASN A 297 6.86 9.83 -1.78
N SER A 298 7.77 10.59 -2.38
CA SER A 298 7.70 11.00 -3.78
C SER A 298 8.90 10.56 -4.61
N ASP A 299 9.73 9.69 -4.04
CA ASP A 299 10.96 9.25 -4.69
C ASP A 299 10.64 8.40 -5.93
N PRO A 300 11.33 8.64 -7.06
CA PRO A 300 11.21 7.80 -8.24
C PRO A 300 11.63 6.35 -7.94
N VAL A 301 10.79 5.39 -8.33
CA VAL A 301 11.05 3.97 -8.14
C VAL A 301 11.40 3.32 -9.48
N ILE A 302 12.62 2.81 -9.59
CA ILE A 302 13.03 1.98 -10.73
C ILE A 302 12.77 0.52 -10.39
N ARG A 303 12.20 -0.23 -11.33
CA ARG A 303 11.99 -1.68 -11.20
C ARG A 303 12.49 -2.44 -12.42
N LEU A 304 12.99 -3.64 -12.17
CA LEU A 304 13.34 -4.62 -13.19
C LEU A 304 12.38 -5.78 -13.09
N TYR A 305 11.72 -6.15 -14.18
CA TYR A 305 10.78 -7.26 -14.20
C TYR A 305 11.04 -8.18 -15.38
N GLY A 306 10.77 -9.46 -15.22
CA GLY A 306 10.95 -10.43 -16.27
C GLY A 306 10.26 -11.74 -15.94
N GLY A 307 10.08 -12.56 -16.97
CA GLY A 307 9.35 -13.81 -16.82
C GLY A 307 9.13 -14.52 -18.13
N PHE A 308 8.16 -15.43 -18.11
CA PHE A 308 7.75 -16.18 -19.29
C PHE A 308 6.24 -16.33 -19.31
N SER A 309 5.69 -16.36 -20.53
CA SER A 309 4.31 -16.73 -20.79
C SER A 309 4.23 -18.10 -21.41
N LEU A 310 3.22 -18.87 -21.02
CA LEU A 310 2.76 -20.04 -21.74
C LEU A 310 1.53 -19.66 -22.56
N GLU A 311 1.68 -19.58 -23.87
CA GLU A 311 0.63 -19.20 -24.83
C GLU A 311 0.01 -20.46 -25.45
N LEU A 312 -1.25 -20.72 -25.09
CA LEU A 312 -2.06 -21.84 -25.56
C LEU A 312 -3.26 -21.29 -26.34
N LEU A 313 -3.06 -21.10 -27.66
CA LEU A 313 -4.05 -20.54 -28.58
C LEU A 313 -4.48 -19.12 -28.16
N ILE A 314 -5.65 -19.00 -27.52
CA ILE A 314 -6.23 -17.74 -27.04
C ILE A 314 -5.98 -17.51 -25.56
N LEU A 315 -5.40 -18.49 -24.84
CA LEU A 315 -5.17 -18.42 -23.40
C LEU A 315 -3.67 -18.28 -23.14
N SER A 316 -3.30 -17.27 -22.37
CA SER A 316 -1.91 -17.01 -21.98
C SER A 316 -1.80 -17.05 -20.46
N LEU A 317 -0.80 -17.77 -19.96
CA LEU A 317 -0.43 -17.81 -18.54
C LEU A 317 0.92 -17.12 -18.37
N ASP A 318 0.93 -15.93 -17.81
CA ASP A 318 2.14 -15.17 -17.54
C ASP A 318 2.62 -15.42 -16.12
N LEU A 319 3.91 -15.72 -15.97
CA LEU A 319 4.60 -15.72 -14.69
C LEU A 319 5.66 -14.60 -14.72
N GLN A 320 5.74 -13.83 -13.63
CA GLN A 320 6.61 -12.66 -13.52
C GLN A 320 7.33 -12.64 -12.18
N GLY A 321 8.63 -12.36 -12.21
CA GLY A 321 9.38 -11.85 -11.08
C GLY A 321 9.69 -10.37 -11.27
N THR A 322 9.71 -9.61 -10.19
CA THR A 322 10.14 -8.21 -10.19
C THR A 322 11.12 -7.96 -9.04
N TYR A 323 12.07 -7.08 -9.29
CA TYR A 323 13.05 -6.60 -8.33
C TYR A 323 13.11 -5.08 -8.33
N VAL A 324 13.10 -4.48 -7.15
CA VAL A 324 13.24 -3.03 -6.94
C VAL A 324 14.62 -2.78 -6.31
N PRO A 325 15.60 -2.21 -7.04
CA PRO A 325 16.96 -2.07 -6.52
C PRO A 325 17.10 -1.14 -5.31
N SER A 326 16.29 -0.09 -5.22
CA SER A 326 16.37 0.89 -4.12
C SER A 326 16.00 0.28 -2.77
N THR A 327 14.91 -0.49 -2.73
CA THR A 327 14.38 -1.12 -1.50
C THR A 327 14.83 -2.57 -1.34
N LYS A 328 15.47 -3.16 -2.36
CA LYS A 328 15.76 -4.59 -2.47
C LYS A 328 14.51 -5.48 -2.38
N SER A 329 13.33 -4.91 -2.64
CA SER A 329 12.06 -5.64 -2.59
C SER A 329 11.95 -6.63 -3.76
N LEU A 330 11.35 -7.78 -3.47
CA LEU A 330 10.99 -8.79 -4.44
C LEU A 330 9.48 -8.84 -4.62
N GLY A 331 9.06 -9.04 -5.86
CA GLY A 331 7.67 -9.24 -6.24
C GLY A 331 7.53 -10.46 -7.13
N ALA A 332 6.39 -11.14 -7.00
CA ALA A 332 6.00 -12.21 -7.90
C ALA A 332 4.53 -12.04 -8.29
N SER A 333 4.21 -12.29 -9.55
CA SER A 333 2.82 -12.30 -10.02
C SER A 333 2.58 -13.36 -11.07
N ALA A 334 1.35 -13.84 -11.10
CA ALA A 334 0.81 -14.70 -12.14
C ALA A 334 -0.41 -14.03 -12.78
N MET A 335 -0.54 -14.14 -14.09
CA MET A 335 -1.71 -13.64 -14.81
C MET A 335 -2.24 -14.71 -15.76
N VAL A 336 -3.55 -14.89 -15.75
CA VAL A 336 -4.26 -15.64 -16.80
C VAL A 336 -5.00 -14.62 -17.65
N ARG A 337 -4.76 -14.66 -18.96
CA ARG A 337 -5.42 -13.76 -19.92
C ARG A 337 -5.98 -14.52 -21.12
N VAL A 338 -7.07 -13.98 -21.66
CA VAL A 338 -7.66 -14.40 -22.92
C VAL A 338 -7.40 -13.31 -23.95
N GLU A 339 -6.88 -13.69 -25.10
CA GLU A 339 -6.44 -12.79 -26.17
C GLU A 339 -7.01 -13.24 -27.51
N LEU A 340 -7.57 -12.27 -28.25
CA LEU A 340 -8.21 -12.43 -29.55
C LEU A 340 -7.58 -11.47 -30.55
#